data_AF-A0A2Z5VHI2-F1
#
_entry.id   AF-A0A2Z5VHI2-F1
#
_cell.length_a   1.000
_cell.length_b   1.000
_cell.length_c   1.000
_cell.angle_alpha   90.00
_cell.angle_beta   90.00
_cell.angle_gamma   90.00
#
_symmetry.space_group_name_H-M   'P 1'
#
loop_
_entity.id
_entity.type
_entity.pdbx_description
1 polymer ?
#
loop_
_entity_poly.entity_id
_entity_poly.type
_entity_poly.pdbx_seq_one_letter_code
_entity_poly.pdbx_strand_id
1 'polypeptide(L)'
;MTPTVSLLMLLLLLGLSQAHPLQDEGNEEEATDGVDISTRILTSNNATDEILLEGDLLAPRTRNAMMCWSQSCQWRKGSNGLVTIPFTVSSEFTSWERQKIQYAMNVYHSKTCLRFVPRQSEYDYISIENRAGCFSALGREGGRQVLSLNKQGCLYHGIIQHEINHALGFQHEQTRSDRDYYVRINWENINPQMAYNFYKQSTNNLNTPYDYSSIMHYGRTAFSIQYGRDSITPIPDANVQIGQRRGMSYWDIMRINLLYGC
;
A
#
# COMPACT_ATOMS: atom_id res chain seq x y z
N MET A 1 -10.99 -81.29 -34.37
CA MET A 1 -11.15 -80.41 -35.55
C MET A 1 -10.65 -79.03 -35.16
N THR A 2 -9.71 -78.52 -35.94
CA THR A 2 -8.98 -77.23 -35.85
C THR A 2 -9.92 -76.01 -35.98
N PRO A 3 -9.47 -74.71 -35.88
CA PRO A 3 -8.19 -74.14 -35.42
C PRO A 3 -8.28 -72.85 -34.51
N THR A 4 -7.08 -72.40 -34.12
CA THR A 4 -6.53 -71.12 -33.60
C THR A 4 -7.21 -69.75 -33.89
N VAL A 5 -6.95 -68.72 -33.04
CA VAL A 5 -6.22 -67.45 -33.35
C VAL A 5 -6.26 -66.39 -32.19
N SER A 6 -5.08 -65.81 -31.93
CA SER A 6 -4.67 -64.47 -31.42
C SER A 6 -5.33 -63.67 -30.27
N LEU A 7 -4.44 -63.33 -29.32
CA LEU A 7 -3.93 -62.00 -28.93
C LEU A 7 -4.92 -60.94 -28.38
N LEU A 8 -4.78 -60.59 -27.10
CA LEU A 8 -4.98 -59.21 -26.64
C LEU A 8 -4.23 -58.90 -25.34
N MET A 9 -3.48 -57.80 -25.40
CA MET A 9 -2.75 -57.15 -24.31
C MET A 9 -3.67 -56.76 -23.15
N LEU A 10 -3.21 -56.94 -21.91
CA LEU A 10 -3.72 -56.21 -20.76
C LEU A 10 -2.55 -55.51 -20.04
N LEU A 11 -2.41 -54.21 -20.28
CA LEU A 11 -1.57 -53.29 -19.53
C LEU A 11 -2.20 -53.02 -18.16
N LEU A 12 -1.50 -53.39 -17.08
CA LEU A 12 -1.77 -52.90 -15.73
C LEU A 12 -0.98 -51.61 -15.49
N LEU A 13 -1.65 -50.46 -15.65
CA LEU A 13 -1.18 -49.16 -15.16
C LEU A 13 -1.54 -49.03 -13.68
N LEU A 14 -0.62 -49.42 -12.80
CA LEU A 14 -0.66 -49.02 -11.39
C LEU A 14 -0.13 -47.59 -11.30
N GLY A 15 -1.03 -46.65 -11.03
CA GLY A 15 -0.70 -45.25 -10.76
C GLY A 15 0.11 -45.12 -9.47
N LEU A 16 1.33 -44.60 -9.59
CA LEU A 16 2.07 -44.03 -8.48
C LEU A 16 1.79 -42.52 -8.46
N SER A 17 0.78 -42.09 -7.70
CA SER A 17 0.67 -40.69 -7.32
C SER A 17 1.73 -40.41 -6.23
N GLN A 18 2.89 -39.93 -6.65
CA GLN A 18 3.82 -39.26 -5.76
C GLN A 18 3.20 -37.89 -5.44
N ALA A 19 2.38 -37.83 -4.40
CA ALA A 19 1.96 -36.57 -3.80
C ALA A 19 3.23 -35.87 -3.26
N HIS A 20 3.75 -34.92 -4.03
CA HIS A 20 4.78 -34.02 -3.55
C HIS A 20 4.13 -33.11 -2.52
N PRO A 21 4.73 -32.91 -1.33
CA PRO A 21 4.26 -31.88 -0.42
C PRO A 21 4.35 -30.55 -1.16
N LEU A 22 3.24 -29.79 -1.16
CA LEU A 22 3.26 -28.36 -1.50
C LEU A 22 4.28 -27.71 -0.59
N GLN A 23 5.44 -27.43 -1.16
CA GLN A 23 6.44 -26.57 -0.55
C GLN A 23 5.78 -25.19 -0.47
N ASP A 24 5.62 -24.72 0.76
CA ASP A 24 5.08 -23.41 1.10
C ASP A 24 6.04 -22.33 0.54
N GLU A 25 5.91 -22.01 -0.75
CA GLU A 25 6.58 -20.86 -1.39
C GLU A 25 5.85 -19.56 -1.02
N GLY A 26 5.66 -19.35 0.29
CA GLY A 26 4.96 -18.20 0.87
C GLY A 26 5.83 -17.37 1.80
N ASN A 27 7.15 -17.55 1.79
CA ASN A 27 8.05 -16.82 2.67
C ASN A 27 9.41 -16.55 1.99
N GLU A 28 9.39 -15.87 0.85
CA GLU A 28 10.49 -14.93 0.62
C GLU A 28 10.26 -13.80 1.62
N GLU A 29 10.93 -13.85 2.76
CA GLU A 29 11.23 -12.64 3.53
C GLU A 29 11.85 -11.67 2.52
N GLU A 30 11.06 -10.71 2.05
CA GLU A 30 11.52 -9.64 1.16
C GLU A 30 12.77 -9.08 1.83
N ALA A 31 13.94 -9.37 1.23
CA ALA A 31 15.23 -9.14 1.85
C ALA A 31 15.25 -7.68 2.32
N THR A 32 15.21 -7.48 3.64
CA THR A 32 15.23 -6.14 4.20
C THR A 32 16.64 -5.64 4.00
N ASP A 33 16.91 -5.07 2.84
CA ASP A 33 18.13 -4.35 2.47
C ASP A 33 18.42 -3.12 3.37
N GLY A 34 17.69 -3.01 4.48
CA GLY A 34 17.77 -1.93 5.45
C GLY A 34 17.14 -0.63 4.97
N VAL A 35 16.59 -0.59 3.74
CA VAL A 35 16.04 0.64 3.18
C VAL A 35 14.61 0.83 3.67
N ASP A 36 14.38 1.96 4.32
CA ASP A 36 13.05 2.32 4.83
C ASP A 36 12.07 2.65 3.70
N ILE A 37 10.79 2.69 4.07
CA ILE A 37 9.68 3.01 3.20
C ILE A 37 9.85 4.29 2.39
N SER A 38 10.22 5.38 3.06
CA SER A 38 10.32 6.70 2.45
C SER A 38 11.46 6.73 1.46
N THR A 39 12.62 6.17 1.81
CA THR A 39 13.75 6.12 0.90
C THR A 39 13.40 5.42 -0.42
N ARG A 40 12.65 4.31 -0.37
CA ARG A 40 12.18 3.61 -1.59
C ARG A 40 11.18 4.43 -2.40
N ILE A 41 10.15 4.98 -1.76
CA ILE A 41 9.12 5.78 -2.44
C ILE A 41 9.74 7.03 -3.06
N LEU A 42 10.49 7.83 -2.28
CA LEU A 42 11.06 9.09 -2.72
C LEU A 42 12.09 8.91 -3.85
N THR A 43 12.90 7.85 -3.80
CA THR A 43 13.81 7.52 -4.90
C THR A 43 13.04 7.19 -6.18
N SER A 44 11.94 6.44 -6.07
CA SER A 44 11.09 6.09 -7.21
C SER A 44 10.38 7.32 -7.77
N ASN A 45 10.00 8.26 -6.91
CA ASN A 45 9.27 9.48 -7.28
C ASN A 45 10.17 10.56 -7.87
N ASN A 46 11.50 10.47 -7.75
CA ASN A 46 12.41 11.45 -8.35
C ASN A 46 12.30 11.54 -9.90
N ALA A 47 11.72 10.52 -10.53
CA ALA A 47 11.50 10.48 -11.99
C ALA A 47 10.08 10.93 -12.41
N THR A 48 9.22 11.36 -11.48
CA THR A 48 7.85 11.80 -11.80
C THR A 48 7.78 13.29 -12.08
N ASP A 49 6.91 13.67 -13.03
CA ASP A 49 6.55 15.07 -13.30
C ASP A 49 5.25 15.49 -12.58
N GLU A 50 4.65 14.59 -11.79
CA GLU A 50 3.44 14.88 -11.03
C GLU A 50 3.75 15.78 -9.82
N ILE A 51 2.80 16.65 -9.46
CA ILE A 51 2.90 17.45 -8.24
C ILE A 51 2.44 16.59 -7.07
N LEU A 52 3.39 16.20 -6.22
CA LEU A 52 3.15 15.33 -5.07
C LEU A 52 3.25 16.13 -3.77
N LEU A 53 2.19 16.08 -2.97
CA LEU A 53 2.18 16.50 -1.57
C LEU A 53 2.72 15.35 -0.72
N GLU A 54 3.42 15.66 0.37
CA GLU A 54 3.99 14.63 1.25
C GLU A 54 4.73 13.55 0.44
N GLY A 55 5.46 13.92 -0.62
CA GLY A 55 6.27 13.02 -1.44
C GLY A 55 5.54 12.05 -2.38
N ASP A 56 4.31 11.63 -2.09
CA ASP A 56 3.58 10.55 -2.80
C ASP A 56 2.04 10.71 -2.81
N LEU A 57 1.50 11.80 -2.27
CA LEU A 57 0.09 12.14 -2.42
C LEU A 57 -0.12 12.99 -3.66
N LEU A 58 -0.88 12.50 -4.63
CA LEU A 58 -1.21 13.28 -5.82
C LEU A 58 -1.98 14.55 -5.43
N ALA A 59 -1.46 15.71 -5.80
CA ALA A 59 -2.12 16.98 -5.50
C ALA A 59 -3.51 17.03 -6.18
N PRO A 60 -4.60 17.32 -5.44
CA PRO A 60 -5.93 17.34 -6.02
C PRO A 60 -6.05 18.38 -7.13
N ARG A 61 -6.46 17.96 -8.33
CA ARG A 61 -6.62 18.86 -9.48
C ARG A 61 -7.94 19.64 -9.48
N THR A 62 -8.93 19.19 -8.70
CA THR A 62 -10.31 19.69 -8.71
C THR A 62 -10.78 20.24 -7.36
N ARG A 63 -9.99 20.10 -6.28
CA ARG A 63 -10.35 20.53 -4.92
C ARG A 63 -9.32 21.53 -4.40
N ASN A 64 -9.76 22.73 -4.05
CA ASN A 64 -8.91 23.81 -3.55
C ASN A 64 -8.67 23.79 -2.03
N ALA A 65 -9.36 22.91 -1.27
CA ALA A 65 -9.15 22.72 0.16
C ALA A 65 -9.35 21.25 0.55
N MET A 66 -8.28 20.58 1.01
CA MET A 66 -8.34 19.22 1.56
C MET A 66 -8.78 19.27 3.03
N MET A 67 -10.09 19.21 3.24
CA MET A 67 -10.69 18.66 4.45
C MET A 67 -11.93 17.88 4.01
N CYS A 68 -11.93 16.57 4.26
CA CYS A 68 -13.03 15.69 3.93
C CYS A 68 -14.14 15.78 4.99
N TRP A 69 -14.87 16.90 5.02
CA TRP A 69 -15.96 17.14 5.98
C TRP A 69 -17.22 16.30 5.75
N SER A 70 -17.26 15.49 4.69
CA SER A 70 -18.39 14.60 4.37
C SER A 70 -17.89 13.22 3.99
N GLN A 71 -18.71 12.18 4.18
CA GLN A 71 -18.44 10.82 3.69
C GLN A 71 -18.18 10.73 2.17
N SER A 72 -18.28 11.84 1.44
CA SER A 72 -18.05 11.90 -0.02
C SER A 72 -16.62 11.54 -0.44
N CYS A 73 -15.59 11.72 0.39
CA CYS A 73 -14.22 11.31 0.02
C CYS A 73 -13.84 9.92 0.54
N GLN A 74 -14.80 9.17 1.10
CA GLN A 74 -14.64 7.76 1.44
C GLN A 74 -15.25 6.89 0.33
N TRP A 75 -14.75 5.66 0.22
CA TRP A 75 -15.41 4.62 -0.56
C TRP A 75 -16.73 4.22 0.09
N ARG A 76 -17.76 3.98 -0.72
CA ARG A 76 -19.12 3.78 -0.21
C ARG A 76 -19.29 2.39 0.40
N LYS A 77 -19.87 2.34 1.59
CA LYS A 77 -20.31 1.10 2.22
C LYS A 77 -21.67 0.67 1.68
N GLY A 78 -21.76 -0.58 1.22
CA GLY A 78 -22.99 -1.20 0.80
C GLY A 78 -23.87 -1.61 1.97
N SER A 79 -25.15 -1.88 1.70
CA SER A 79 -26.11 -2.38 2.69
C SER A 79 -25.75 -3.74 3.29
N ASN A 80 -24.92 -4.52 2.60
CA ASN A 80 -24.36 -5.78 3.07
C ASN A 80 -23.19 -5.60 4.07
N GLY A 81 -22.85 -4.37 4.43
CA GLY A 81 -21.75 -4.08 5.35
C GLY A 81 -20.35 -4.14 4.74
N LEU A 82 -20.23 -4.34 3.42
CA LEU A 82 -18.95 -4.36 2.71
C LEU A 82 -18.70 -3.02 2.02
N VAL A 83 -17.43 -2.64 1.90
CA VAL A 83 -17.00 -1.51 1.08
C VAL A 83 -16.33 -2.05 -0.17
N THR A 84 -17.05 -1.99 -1.28
CA THR A 84 -16.56 -2.49 -2.57
C THR A 84 -15.75 -1.39 -3.26
N ILE A 85 -14.50 -1.69 -3.63
CA ILE A 85 -13.58 -0.77 -4.29
C ILE A 85 -13.23 -1.36 -5.66
N PRO A 86 -13.87 -0.87 -6.74
CA PRO A 86 -13.57 -1.32 -8.09
C PRO A 86 -12.16 -0.91 -8.49
N PHE A 87 -11.43 -1.80 -9.17
CA PHE A 87 -10.10 -1.49 -9.68
C PHE A 87 -9.81 -2.09 -11.06
N THR A 88 -8.86 -1.49 -11.76
CA THR A 88 -8.23 -2.05 -12.98
C THR A 88 -6.73 -2.13 -12.77
N VAL A 89 -6.06 -3.06 -13.46
CA VAL A 89 -4.58 -3.19 -13.45
C VAL A 89 -4.06 -3.16 -14.88
N SER A 90 -3.14 -2.23 -15.16
CA SER A 90 -2.53 -2.06 -16.49
C SER A 90 -1.95 -3.35 -17.04
N SER A 91 -2.15 -3.60 -18.34
CA SER A 91 -1.58 -4.75 -19.07
C SER A 91 -0.05 -4.78 -19.08
N GLU A 92 0.61 -3.67 -18.70
CA GLU A 92 2.06 -3.61 -18.55
C GLU A 92 2.60 -4.46 -17.38
N PHE A 93 1.76 -4.73 -16.37
CA PHE A 93 2.11 -5.64 -15.28
C PHE A 93 1.99 -7.09 -15.74
N THR A 94 3.07 -7.85 -15.60
CA THR A 94 3.14 -9.29 -15.82
C THR A 94 2.24 -10.04 -14.82
N SER A 95 1.99 -11.33 -15.09
CA SER A 95 1.21 -12.18 -14.18
C SER A 95 1.79 -12.24 -12.77
N TRP A 96 3.11 -12.29 -12.63
CA TRP A 96 3.79 -12.28 -11.34
C TRP A 96 3.60 -10.97 -10.58
N GLU A 97 3.75 -9.84 -11.26
CA GLU A 97 3.58 -8.51 -10.66
C GLU A 97 2.11 -8.27 -10.23
N ARG A 98 1.16 -8.78 -11.01
CA ARG A 98 -0.27 -8.81 -10.65
C ARG A 98 -0.53 -9.67 -9.42
N GLN A 99 0.17 -10.80 -9.26
CA GLN A 99 0.07 -11.62 -8.05
C GLN A 99 0.57 -10.86 -6.81
N LYS A 100 1.65 -10.08 -6.91
CA LYS A 100 2.10 -9.21 -5.80
C LYS A 100 1.04 -8.19 -5.38
N ILE A 101 0.39 -7.54 -6.36
CA ILE A 101 -0.72 -6.60 -6.10
C ILE A 101 -1.89 -7.30 -5.44
N GLN A 102 -2.30 -8.47 -5.97
CA GLN A 102 -3.38 -9.27 -5.38
C GLN A 102 -3.05 -9.73 -3.96
N TYR A 103 -1.81 -10.15 -3.72
CA TYR A 103 -1.34 -10.59 -2.41
C TYR A 103 -1.43 -9.45 -1.37
N ALA A 104 -1.04 -8.23 -1.73
CA ALA A 104 -1.23 -7.05 -0.88
C ALA A 104 -2.72 -6.76 -0.60
N MET A 105 -3.59 -6.86 -1.62
CA MET A 105 -5.05 -6.67 -1.47
C MET A 105 -5.71 -7.71 -0.56
N ASN A 106 -5.23 -8.96 -0.56
CA ASN A 106 -5.80 -10.04 0.26
C ASN A 106 -5.70 -9.78 1.77
N VAL A 107 -4.74 -8.96 2.22
CA VAL A 107 -4.64 -8.56 3.63
C VAL A 107 -5.86 -7.73 4.05
N TYR A 108 -6.36 -6.86 3.17
CA TYR A 108 -7.58 -6.10 3.44
C TYR A 108 -8.81 -7.01 3.46
N HIS A 109 -8.89 -7.97 2.54
CA HIS A 109 -10.03 -8.90 2.48
C HIS A 109 -10.15 -9.75 3.75
N SER A 110 -9.02 -10.15 4.34
CA SER A 110 -8.97 -11.01 5.52
C SER A 110 -9.15 -10.28 6.85
N LYS A 111 -8.82 -8.97 6.92
CA LYS A 111 -8.80 -8.22 8.18
C LYS A 111 -9.79 -7.05 8.27
N THR A 112 -10.50 -6.76 7.19
CA THR A 112 -11.42 -5.62 7.09
C THR A 112 -12.68 -5.98 6.29
N CYS A 113 -13.64 -5.06 6.25
CA CYS A 113 -14.81 -5.13 5.38
C CYS A 113 -14.58 -4.62 3.94
N LEU A 114 -13.34 -4.24 3.60
CA LEU A 114 -12.99 -3.76 2.25
C LEU A 114 -12.87 -4.92 1.25
N ARG A 115 -13.42 -4.74 0.05
CA ARG A 115 -13.37 -5.72 -1.04
C ARG A 115 -12.94 -5.03 -2.34
N PHE A 116 -11.69 -5.26 -2.72
CA PHE A 116 -11.18 -4.90 -4.05
C PHE A 116 -11.76 -5.86 -5.09
N VAL A 117 -12.46 -5.32 -6.09
CA VAL A 117 -13.09 -6.12 -7.16
C VAL A 117 -12.68 -5.61 -8.54
N PRO A 118 -12.48 -6.51 -9.53
CA PRO A 118 -12.26 -6.08 -10.91
C PRO A 118 -13.42 -5.22 -11.39
N ARG A 119 -13.12 -3.99 -11.81
CA ARG A 119 -14.10 -3.04 -12.31
C ARG A 119 -14.84 -3.62 -13.51
N GLN A 120 -16.16 -3.42 -13.53
CA GLN A 120 -17.01 -3.66 -14.69
C GLN A 120 -17.39 -2.31 -15.33
N SER A 121 -18.31 -1.58 -14.72
CA SER A 121 -18.89 -0.34 -15.26
C SER A 121 -18.96 0.80 -14.22
N GLU A 122 -18.40 0.58 -13.04
CA GLU A 122 -18.44 1.55 -11.94
C GLU A 122 -17.76 2.86 -12.34
N TYR A 123 -18.39 3.98 -12.00
CA TYR A 123 -17.88 5.31 -12.31
C TYR A 123 -16.61 5.61 -11.52
N ASP A 124 -16.64 5.38 -10.20
CA ASP A 124 -15.49 5.57 -9.30
C ASP A 124 -14.67 4.28 -9.22
N TYR A 125 -13.37 4.36 -9.51
CA TYR A 125 -12.48 3.19 -9.44
C TYR A 125 -11.00 3.58 -9.36
N ILE A 126 -10.19 2.68 -8.83
CA ILE A 126 -8.74 2.79 -8.81
C ILE A 126 -8.15 2.21 -10.10
N SER A 127 -7.36 3.00 -10.82
CA SER A 127 -6.59 2.56 -11.98
C SER A 127 -5.13 2.33 -11.55
N ILE A 128 -4.75 1.06 -11.40
CA ILE A 128 -3.38 0.69 -11.03
C ILE A 128 -2.51 0.68 -12.29
N GLU A 129 -1.58 1.62 -12.36
CA GLU A 129 -0.79 1.92 -13.55
C GLU A 129 0.72 1.89 -13.26
N ASN A 130 1.52 1.52 -14.25
CA ASN A 130 2.98 1.62 -14.17
C ASN A 130 3.42 3.00 -14.67
N ARG A 131 3.38 4.00 -13.79
CA ARG A 131 3.94 5.33 -14.09
C ARG A 131 5.30 5.50 -13.40
N ALA A 132 5.91 6.67 -13.57
CA ALA A 132 7.11 7.03 -12.82
C ALA A 132 6.71 7.31 -11.36
N GLY A 133 7.21 6.51 -10.42
CA GLY A 133 6.95 6.66 -8.99
C GLY A 133 5.87 5.76 -8.38
N CYS A 134 5.79 5.81 -7.04
CA CYS A 134 4.75 5.27 -6.17
C CYS A 134 3.95 6.45 -5.63
N PHE A 135 2.68 6.53 -6.00
CA PHE A 135 1.80 7.60 -5.50
C PHE A 135 0.34 7.23 -5.67
N SER A 136 -0.50 7.91 -4.90
CA SER A 136 -1.94 7.72 -4.92
C SER A 136 -2.66 9.03 -4.60
N ALA A 137 -3.94 9.12 -4.97
CA ALA A 137 -4.81 10.17 -4.44
C ALA A 137 -5.20 9.88 -2.99
N LEU A 138 -5.57 10.93 -2.24
CA LEU A 138 -6.08 10.76 -0.88
C LEU A 138 -7.60 10.53 -0.85
N GLY A 139 -8.00 9.29 -0.61
CA GLY A 139 -9.41 8.88 -0.57
C GLY A 139 -10.05 8.73 -1.95
N ARG A 140 -11.39 8.72 -1.98
CA ARG A 140 -12.18 8.65 -3.22
C ARG A 140 -12.33 10.03 -3.85
N GLU A 141 -11.79 10.23 -5.04
CA GLU A 141 -11.84 11.54 -5.75
C GLU A 141 -13.07 11.71 -6.65
N GLY A 142 -13.64 10.60 -7.11
CA GLY A 142 -14.69 10.60 -8.12
C GLY A 142 -14.14 10.28 -9.51
N GLY A 143 -14.77 9.33 -10.21
CA GLY A 143 -14.29 8.85 -11.51
C GLY A 143 -13.07 7.94 -11.40
N ARG A 144 -12.27 7.88 -12.47
CA ARG A 144 -10.99 7.17 -12.48
C ARG A 144 -9.95 7.93 -11.67
N GLN A 145 -9.41 7.32 -10.61
CA GLN A 145 -8.24 7.82 -9.90
C GLN A 145 -7.04 6.88 -10.07
N VAL A 146 -5.86 7.44 -10.27
CA VAL A 146 -4.64 6.65 -10.52
C VAL A 146 -4.00 6.25 -9.20
N LEU A 147 -3.54 4.99 -9.13
CA LEU A 147 -2.58 4.51 -8.14
C LEU A 147 -1.35 4.04 -8.93
N SER A 148 -0.26 4.79 -8.84
CA SER A 148 0.97 4.49 -9.56
C SER A 148 1.80 3.48 -8.78
N LEU A 149 2.19 2.40 -9.45
CA LEU A 149 3.18 1.45 -8.96
C LEU A 149 4.24 1.25 -10.04
N ASN A 150 5.31 2.05 -9.99
CA ASN A 150 6.46 1.81 -10.84
C ASN A 150 7.01 0.39 -10.65
N LYS A 151 7.18 -0.34 -11.75
CA LYS A 151 7.59 -1.76 -11.71
C LYS A 151 8.95 -1.98 -11.05
N GLN A 152 9.88 -1.03 -11.16
CA GLN A 152 11.24 -1.16 -10.64
C GLN A 152 11.35 -0.78 -9.15
N GLY A 153 10.47 0.09 -8.65
CA GLY A 153 10.61 0.69 -7.32
C GLY A 153 9.45 0.45 -6.35
N CYS A 154 8.27 0.06 -6.85
CA CYS A 154 7.03 0.10 -6.07
C CYS A 154 6.34 -1.25 -5.85
N LEU A 155 6.83 -2.34 -6.47
CA LEU A 155 6.21 -3.66 -6.38
C LEU A 155 6.70 -4.48 -5.18
N TYR A 156 6.64 -3.84 -4.01
CA TYR A 156 6.92 -4.45 -2.72
C TYR A 156 5.64 -4.51 -1.90
N HIS A 157 5.49 -5.55 -1.07
CA HIS A 157 4.22 -5.80 -0.37
C HIS A 157 3.72 -4.57 0.41
N GLY A 158 4.62 -3.95 1.19
CA GLY A 158 4.27 -2.73 1.90
C GLY A 158 4.01 -1.52 0.99
N ILE A 159 4.72 -1.34 -0.14
CA ILE A 159 4.49 -0.14 -1.01
C ILE A 159 3.05 -0.21 -1.46
N ILE A 160 2.65 -1.36 -1.95
CA ILE A 160 1.32 -1.53 -2.50
C ILE A 160 0.26 -1.23 -1.42
N GLN A 161 0.46 -1.69 -0.18
CA GLN A 161 -0.44 -1.37 0.94
C GLN A 161 -0.44 0.12 1.31
N HIS A 162 0.73 0.76 1.30
CA HIS A 162 0.86 2.19 1.58
C HIS A 162 0.05 3.04 0.58
N GLU A 163 0.24 2.81 -0.72
CA GLU A 163 -0.49 3.54 -1.76
C GLU A 163 -2.00 3.24 -1.75
N ILE A 164 -2.38 2.00 -1.40
CA ILE A 164 -3.78 1.64 -1.20
C ILE A 164 -4.34 2.42 0.01
N ASN A 165 -3.61 2.52 1.13
CA ASN A 165 -4.06 3.26 2.31
C ASN A 165 -4.28 4.75 2.00
N HIS A 166 -3.43 5.35 1.17
CA HIS A 166 -3.71 6.69 0.63
C HIS A 166 -5.04 6.74 -0.14
N ALA A 167 -5.28 5.80 -1.05
CA ALA A 167 -6.55 5.71 -1.79
C ALA A 167 -7.78 5.49 -0.87
N LEU A 168 -7.58 4.97 0.33
CA LEU A 168 -8.62 4.81 1.35
C LEU A 168 -8.85 6.08 2.18
N GLY A 169 -7.92 7.04 2.14
CA GLY A 169 -8.01 8.35 2.80
C GLY A 169 -7.08 8.52 4.00
N PHE A 170 -6.05 7.68 4.15
CA PHE A 170 -5.07 7.81 5.23
C PHE A 170 -3.88 8.67 4.80
N GLN A 171 -3.58 9.70 5.60
CA GLN A 171 -2.37 10.51 5.47
C GLN A 171 -1.20 9.84 6.19
N HIS A 172 -0.02 10.45 6.09
CA HIS A 172 1.14 9.96 6.82
C HIS A 172 1.03 10.12 8.33
N GLU A 173 1.69 9.22 9.06
CA GLU A 173 1.65 9.22 10.53
C GLU A 173 2.35 10.44 11.12
N GLN A 174 3.51 10.84 10.57
CA GLN A 174 4.28 11.98 11.06
C GLN A 174 3.61 13.34 10.81
N THR A 175 2.54 13.38 10.02
CA THR A 175 1.78 14.61 9.75
C THR A 175 0.53 14.71 10.64
N ARG A 176 0.30 13.77 11.56
CA ARG A 176 -0.78 13.86 12.56
C ARG A 176 -0.74 15.17 13.36
N SER A 177 -1.92 15.61 13.77
CA SER A 177 -2.13 16.84 14.55
C SER A 177 -1.43 16.82 15.92
N ASP A 178 -1.26 15.62 16.49
CA ASP A 178 -0.64 15.34 17.78
C ASP A 178 0.82 14.85 17.68
N ARG A 179 1.42 14.83 16.48
CA ARG A 179 2.74 14.21 16.25
C ARG A 179 3.88 14.77 17.11
N ASP A 180 3.80 16.03 17.53
CA ASP A 180 4.84 16.68 18.35
C ASP A 180 5.01 16.06 19.76
N TYR A 181 4.06 15.24 20.22
CA TYR A 181 4.21 14.47 21.45
C TYR A 181 5.07 13.20 21.27
N TYR A 182 5.34 12.80 20.03
CA TYR A 182 5.91 11.50 19.67
C TYR A 182 7.17 11.64 18.80
N VAL A 183 7.25 12.66 17.96
CA VAL A 183 8.41 12.90 17.12
C VAL A 183 8.83 14.37 17.12
N ARG A 184 10.14 14.58 17.15
CA ARG A 184 10.74 15.86 16.80
C ARG A 184 11.10 15.85 15.31
N ILE A 185 10.65 16.86 14.58
CA ILE A 185 11.16 17.13 13.23
C ILE A 185 12.40 18.03 13.38
N ASN A 186 13.52 17.58 12.84
CA ASN A 186 14.78 18.31 12.81
C ASN A 186 14.83 19.15 11.53
N TRP A 187 14.15 20.30 11.56
CA TRP A 187 13.97 21.18 10.40
C TRP A 187 15.27 21.61 9.73
N GLU A 188 16.35 21.75 10.50
CA GLU A 188 17.69 22.08 10.04
C GLU A 188 18.32 21.02 9.12
N ASN A 189 17.83 19.77 9.19
CA ASN A 189 18.29 18.66 8.36
C ASN A 189 17.43 18.46 7.11
N ILE A 190 16.36 19.24 6.92
CA ILE A 190 15.41 19.08 5.82
C ILE A 190 15.64 20.16 4.77
N ASN A 191 15.52 19.82 3.48
CA ASN A 191 15.58 20.81 2.42
C ASN A 191 14.44 21.83 2.63
N PRO A 192 14.71 23.15 2.77
CA PRO A 192 13.66 24.14 2.97
C PRO A 192 12.54 24.09 1.93
N GLN A 193 12.85 23.71 0.69
CA GLN A 193 11.86 23.55 -0.39
C GLN A 193 10.97 22.32 -0.19
N MET A 194 11.38 21.35 0.63
CA MET A 194 10.65 20.11 0.93
C MET A 194 10.04 20.10 2.35
N ALA A 195 10.21 21.18 3.12
CA ALA A 195 9.72 21.26 4.50
C ALA A 195 8.19 21.07 4.61
N TYR A 196 7.45 21.41 3.56
CA TYR A 196 5.99 21.25 3.52
C TYR A 196 5.53 19.79 3.71
N ASN A 197 6.36 18.80 3.38
CA ASN A 197 6.06 17.37 3.57
C ASN A 197 5.99 16.95 5.04
N PHE A 198 6.42 17.81 5.98
CA PHE A 198 6.43 17.55 7.43
C PHE A 198 5.44 18.44 8.20
N TYR A 199 4.69 19.28 7.49
CA TYR A 199 3.69 20.14 8.12
C TYR A 199 2.56 19.29 8.68
N LYS A 200 2.13 19.63 9.90
CA LYS A 200 1.01 18.93 10.53
C LYS A 200 -0.26 19.21 9.75
N GLN A 201 -1.07 18.16 9.63
CA GLN A 201 -2.35 18.15 8.97
C GLN A 201 -3.44 18.11 10.02
N SER A 202 -4.59 18.72 9.71
CA SER A 202 -5.78 18.65 10.56
C SER A 202 -6.43 17.27 10.40
N THR A 203 -5.86 16.29 11.09
CA THR A 203 -6.19 14.87 10.97
C THR A 203 -7.32 14.45 11.89
N ASN A 204 -8.22 13.58 11.39
CA ASN A 204 -9.10 12.80 12.24
C ASN A 204 -8.34 11.55 12.70
N ASN A 205 -7.85 11.59 13.93
CA ASN A 205 -7.04 10.50 14.51
C ASN A 205 -7.86 9.24 14.87
N LEU A 206 -9.19 9.26 14.68
CA LEU A 206 -10.11 8.16 14.98
C LEU A 206 -9.99 7.63 16.43
N ASN A 207 -9.60 8.49 17.37
CA ASN A 207 -9.30 8.13 18.76
C ASN A 207 -8.28 6.99 18.92
N THR A 208 -7.36 6.88 17.96
CA THR A 208 -6.27 5.90 18.00
C THR A 208 -4.94 6.55 18.43
N PRO A 209 -4.06 5.80 19.11
CA PRO A 209 -2.75 6.30 19.48
C PRO A 209 -1.89 6.57 18.24
N TYR A 210 -0.82 7.33 18.43
CA TYR A 210 0.26 7.45 17.46
C TYR A 210 1.02 6.12 17.34
N ASP A 211 1.33 5.70 16.12
CA ASP A 211 1.94 4.41 15.84
C ASP A 211 3.23 4.56 15.02
N TYR A 212 4.38 4.49 15.71
CA TYR A 212 5.70 4.47 15.06
C TYR A 212 5.88 3.33 14.04
N SER A 213 5.14 2.23 14.21
CA SER A 213 5.20 1.05 13.34
C SER A 213 4.22 1.11 12.17
N SER A 214 3.41 2.17 12.04
CA SER A 214 2.48 2.34 10.94
C SER A 214 3.20 2.26 9.59
N ILE A 215 2.57 1.57 8.62
CA ILE A 215 3.03 1.56 7.22
C ILE A 215 2.95 2.96 6.60
N MET A 216 2.27 3.92 7.24
CA MET A 216 2.15 5.31 6.79
C MET A 216 3.18 6.23 7.45
N HIS A 217 4.08 5.72 8.30
CA HIS A 217 5.09 6.55 8.96
C HIS A 217 6.35 6.65 8.10
N TYR A 218 6.86 7.87 7.90
CA TYR A 218 8.16 8.05 7.25
C TYR A 218 9.34 7.40 7.97
N GLY A 219 10.37 7.05 7.21
CA GLY A 219 11.68 6.76 7.75
C GLY A 219 12.38 7.98 8.34
N ARG A 220 13.35 7.73 9.22
CA ARG A 220 14.12 8.74 9.95
C ARG A 220 14.88 9.73 9.06
N THR A 221 15.27 9.34 7.85
CA THR A 221 16.07 10.14 6.91
C THR A 221 15.26 10.69 5.74
N ALA A 222 13.92 10.61 5.77
CA ALA A 222 13.07 11.14 4.71
C ALA A 222 13.41 12.61 4.41
N PHE A 223 13.61 12.96 3.13
CA PHE A 223 13.97 14.32 2.68
C PHE A 223 15.18 14.98 3.38
N SER A 224 16.06 14.19 3.99
CA SER A 224 17.27 14.72 4.62
C SER A 224 18.24 15.26 3.59
N ILE A 225 18.84 16.43 3.88
CA ILE A 225 19.84 17.07 2.98
C ILE A 225 21.22 16.43 3.08
N GLN A 226 21.47 15.61 4.11
CA GLN A 226 22.77 15.01 4.35
C GLN A 226 22.61 13.55 4.78
N TYR A 227 23.42 12.66 4.17
CA TYR A 227 23.46 11.25 4.55
C TYR A 227 23.75 11.08 6.04
N GLY A 228 22.95 10.23 6.71
CA GLY A 228 23.08 9.94 8.14
C GLY A 228 22.54 11.01 9.09
N ARG A 229 21.91 12.08 8.59
CA ARG A 229 21.17 13.05 9.42
C ARG A 229 19.69 12.73 9.44
N ASP A 230 19.14 12.55 10.63
CA ASP A 230 17.71 12.29 10.80
C ASP A 230 16.91 13.59 10.58
N SER A 231 15.90 13.53 9.73
CA SER A 231 14.84 14.55 9.63
C SER A 231 13.76 14.34 10.69
N ILE A 232 13.56 13.10 11.15
CA ILE A 232 12.59 12.73 12.18
C ILE A 232 13.30 11.96 13.29
N THR A 233 13.16 12.42 14.54
CA THR A 233 13.64 11.72 15.73
C THR A 233 12.48 11.36 16.65
N PRO A 234 12.21 10.07 16.91
CA PRO A 234 11.24 9.64 17.92
C PRO A 234 11.59 10.15 19.33
N ILE A 235 10.57 10.41 20.14
CA ILE A 235 10.69 10.85 21.54
C ILE A 235 9.70 10.10 22.44
N PRO A 236 10.02 9.86 23.73
CA PRO A 236 11.27 10.22 24.40
C PRO A 236 12.45 9.31 24.04
N ASP A 237 12.20 8.14 23.43
CA ASP A 237 13.24 7.19 23.04
C ASP A 237 13.55 7.30 21.53
N ALA A 238 14.73 7.85 21.22
CA ALA A 238 15.20 8.02 19.84
C ALA A 238 15.53 6.69 19.13
N ASN A 239 15.61 5.57 19.85
CA ASN A 239 15.92 4.26 19.27
C ASN A 239 14.70 3.54 18.69
N VAL A 240 13.50 4.06 18.93
CA VAL A 240 12.27 3.52 18.34
C VAL A 240 12.40 3.51 16.81
N GLN A 241 12.00 2.39 16.21
CA GLN A 241 12.08 2.19 14.76
C GLN A 241 10.85 2.83 14.09
N ILE A 242 11.09 3.54 12.99
CA ILE A 242 10.09 4.18 12.14
C ILE A 242 10.44 3.94 10.67
N GLY A 243 9.43 3.94 9.80
CA GLY A 243 9.62 3.73 8.36
C GLY A 243 9.67 2.26 7.93
N GLN A 244 9.08 1.36 8.71
CA GLN A 244 8.99 -0.05 8.35
C GLN A 244 8.20 -0.25 7.05
N ARG A 245 8.54 -1.29 6.29
CA ARG A 245 8.02 -1.56 4.95
C ARG A 245 7.36 -2.93 4.80
N ARG A 246 7.26 -3.70 5.89
CA ARG A 246 6.87 -5.11 5.86
C ARG A 246 5.39 -5.29 5.62
N GLY A 247 4.55 -4.40 6.15
CA GLY A 247 3.12 -4.40 5.92
C GLY A 247 2.36 -3.57 6.96
N MET A 248 1.04 -3.50 6.83
CA MET A 248 0.17 -2.75 7.76
C MET A 248 0.34 -3.20 9.22
N SER A 249 0.48 -2.22 10.11
CA SER A 249 0.46 -2.44 11.55
C SER A 249 -0.95 -2.82 12.04
N TYR A 250 -1.05 -3.19 13.32
CA TYR A 250 -2.34 -3.39 13.97
C TYR A 250 -3.21 -2.11 13.90
N TRP A 251 -2.62 -0.94 14.15
CA TRP A 251 -3.37 0.32 14.17
C TRP A 251 -3.76 0.80 12.77
N ASP A 252 -2.98 0.49 11.73
CA ASP A 252 -3.39 0.73 10.35
C ASP A 252 -4.70 0.00 10.02
N ILE A 253 -4.76 -1.30 10.33
CA ILE A 253 -5.94 -2.14 10.12
C ILE A 253 -7.12 -1.66 10.98
N MET A 254 -6.87 -1.35 12.26
CA MET A 254 -7.91 -0.87 13.17
C MET A 254 -8.51 0.46 12.69
N ARG A 255 -7.67 1.39 12.21
CA ARG A 255 -8.14 2.68 11.68
C ARG A 255 -8.97 2.50 10.41
N ILE A 256 -8.62 1.56 9.53
CA ILE A 256 -9.47 1.19 8.38
C ILE A 256 -10.83 0.72 8.86
N ASN A 257 -10.87 -0.20 9.83
CA ASN A 257 -12.13 -0.73 10.36
C ASN A 257 -12.98 0.36 11.03
N LEU A 258 -12.37 1.24 11.83
CA LEU A 258 -13.05 2.38 12.46
C LEU A 258 -13.58 3.37 11.42
N LEU A 259 -12.78 3.71 10.40
CA LEU A 259 -13.17 4.67 9.37
C LEU A 259 -14.36 4.17 8.55
N TYR A 260 -14.35 2.90 8.18
CA TYR A 260 -15.37 2.26 7.34
C TYR A 260 -16.45 1.50 8.14
N GLY A 261 -16.42 1.61 9.47
CA GLY A 261 -17.36 0.97 10.40
C GLY A 261 -17.47 -0.54 10.22
N CYS A 262 -16.38 -1.21 9.84
CA CYS A 262 -16.29 -2.65 9.92
C CYS A 262 -16.40 -3.06 11.41
#